data_AF-A0A3D2U1F8-F1
#
_entry.id   AF-A0A3D2U1F8-F1
#
_cell.length_a   1.000
_cell.length_b   1.000
_cell.length_c   1.000
_cell.angle_alpha   90.00
_cell.angle_beta   90.00
_cell.angle_gamma   90.00
#
_symmetry.space_group_name_H-M   'P 1'
#
loop_
_entity.id
_entity.type
_entity.pdbx_description
1 polymer ?
#
loop_
_entity_poly.entity_id
_entity_poly.type
_entity_poly.pdbx_seq_one_letter_code
_entity_poly.pdbx_strand_id
1 'polypeptide(L)'
;ESFDPKPNATSNIRGEFSPIATRTPGLQICEHLPLLAARSDKWALCRSVSHSWNEHTQGTCLMLTGRSSLPPSFSNSPKPTDFPGITSMAGRMAPGRNGLPGSAVLPYPIKTPGTLAGRMGPRFDPWMLKAASDCKWSGACPNCWDHQRRPGARHTGYPVFRAPNLSLADGLSQGRIDNRKALLGTIERQQRFLDGYATVNSLDRYRTGALSLLTSGR
;
A
#
# COMPACT_ATOMS: atom_id res chain seq x y z
N GLU A 1 21.87 12.40 7.71
CA GLU A 1 21.51 12.90 9.05
C GLU A 1 21.04 11.83 10.02
N SER A 2 19.74 11.54 10.15
CA SER A 2 19.21 10.77 11.31
C SER A 2 19.66 9.30 11.38
N PHE A 3 19.60 8.58 10.26
CA PHE A 3 19.96 7.16 10.15
C PHE A 3 21.19 6.89 9.29
N ASP A 4 21.72 7.95 8.67
CA ASP A 4 22.94 7.93 7.86
C ASP A 4 23.68 9.26 8.06
N PRO A 5 24.44 9.42 9.17
CA PRO A 5 25.07 10.68 9.53
C PRO A 5 26.30 11.03 8.68
N LYS A 6 26.79 10.12 7.82
CA LYS A 6 27.93 10.34 6.92
C LYS A 6 29.10 11.08 7.60
N PRO A 7 29.66 10.55 8.72
CA PRO A 7 30.55 11.31 9.60
C PRO A 7 31.85 11.78 8.92
N ASN A 8 32.28 11.06 7.88
CA ASN A 8 33.50 11.34 7.12
C ASN A 8 33.25 12.22 5.88
N ALA A 9 32.01 12.61 5.60
CA ALA A 9 31.71 13.52 4.51
C ALA A 9 32.06 14.97 4.89
N THR A 10 32.29 15.80 3.87
CA THR A 10 32.52 17.24 4.03
C THR A 10 31.34 17.93 4.70
N SER A 11 31.56 19.08 5.34
CA SER A 11 30.53 19.81 6.10
C SER A 11 29.32 20.28 5.27
N ASN A 12 29.42 20.31 3.95
CA ASN A 12 28.31 20.59 3.04
C ASN A 12 27.48 19.34 2.67
N ILE A 13 27.93 18.14 3.03
CA ILE A 13 27.24 16.85 2.77
C ILE A 13 26.80 16.21 4.09
N ARG A 14 27.68 16.26 5.09
CA ARG A 14 27.38 15.88 6.47
C ARG A 14 26.56 17.01 7.10
N GLY A 15 25.39 16.73 7.62
CA GLY A 15 24.65 17.76 8.36
C GLY A 15 25.21 18.01 9.75
N GLU A 16 24.44 18.74 10.53
CA GLU A 16 24.90 19.40 11.76
C GLU A 16 24.99 18.49 12.98
N PHE A 17 24.34 17.32 12.95
CA PHE A 17 24.24 16.44 14.10
C PHE A 17 25.40 15.45 14.19
N SER A 18 25.80 15.15 15.43
CA SER A 18 26.88 14.21 15.69
C SER A 18 26.38 12.75 15.63
N PRO A 19 27.21 11.81 15.18
CA PRO A 19 26.92 10.39 15.28
C PRO A 19 27.12 9.89 16.73
N ILE A 20 26.31 8.92 17.14
CA ILE A 20 26.53 8.11 18.34
C ILE A 20 26.66 6.64 17.95
N ALA A 21 27.45 5.90 18.72
CA ALA A 21 27.52 4.45 18.60
C ALA A 21 26.18 3.81 19.00
N THR A 22 25.82 2.73 18.32
CA THR A 22 24.67 1.91 18.68
C THR A 22 25.10 0.62 19.38
N ARG A 23 24.15 -0.16 19.91
CA ARG A 23 24.42 -1.48 20.48
C ARG A 23 24.97 -2.48 19.45
N THR A 24 24.74 -2.22 18.17
CA THR A 24 25.19 -3.03 17.05
C THR A 24 26.57 -2.53 16.60
N PRO A 25 27.63 -3.35 16.69
CA PRO A 25 28.97 -2.92 16.31
C PRO A 25 29.03 -2.40 14.87
N GLY A 26 29.74 -1.28 14.68
CA GLY A 26 29.91 -0.65 13.36
C GLY A 26 28.72 0.18 12.87
N LEU A 27 27.62 0.23 13.62
CA LEU A 27 26.46 1.05 13.28
C LEU A 27 26.41 2.33 14.13
N GLN A 28 26.24 3.47 13.45
CA GLN A 28 26.08 4.79 14.05
C GLN A 28 24.81 5.46 13.52
N ILE A 29 24.12 6.20 14.39
CA ILE A 29 22.96 7.04 14.07
C ILE A 29 23.10 8.41 14.77
N CYS A 30 22.19 9.35 14.51
CA CYS A 30 22.21 10.68 15.12
C CYS A 30 22.10 10.65 16.66
N GLU A 31 22.83 11.53 17.33
CA GLU A 31 22.87 11.71 18.79
C GLU A 31 21.50 11.96 19.44
N HIS A 32 20.53 12.48 18.68
CA HIS A 32 19.15 12.71 19.15
C HIS A 32 18.27 11.45 19.20
N LEU A 33 18.82 10.29 18.85
CA LEU A 33 18.11 9.00 18.90
C LEU A 33 18.73 8.00 19.92
N PRO A 34 19.07 8.40 21.16
CA PRO A 34 19.84 7.56 22.07
C PRO A 34 19.09 6.28 22.47
N LEU A 35 17.76 6.37 22.64
CA LEU A 35 16.93 5.20 22.98
C LEU A 35 16.78 4.22 21.80
N LEU A 36 16.93 4.70 20.56
CA LEU A 36 16.90 3.84 19.38
C LEU A 36 18.27 3.19 19.16
N ALA A 37 19.35 3.92 19.42
CA ALA A 37 20.72 3.43 19.40
C ALA A 37 20.94 2.29 20.41
N ALA A 38 20.40 2.44 21.63
CA ALA A 38 20.46 1.42 22.68
C ALA A 38 19.69 0.13 22.32
N ARG A 39 18.79 0.18 21.33
CA ARG A 39 17.91 -0.93 20.91
C ARG A 39 18.23 -1.42 19.49
N SER A 40 19.43 -1.15 18.96
CA SER A 40 19.81 -1.49 17.58
C SER A 40 19.91 -2.98 17.27
N ASP A 41 19.84 -3.82 18.28
CA ASP A 41 19.62 -5.25 18.17
C ASP A 41 18.19 -5.66 17.78
N LYS A 42 17.23 -4.74 17.93
CA LYS A 42 15.80 -4.99 17.69
C LYS A 42 15.33 -4.49 16.33
N TRP A 43 16.22 -3.91 15.54
CA TRP A 43 15.91 -3.38 14.23
C TRP A 43 17.06 -3.59 13.25
N ALA A 44 16.74 -3.54 11.96
CA ALA A 44 17.71 -3.66 10.88
C ALA A 44 17.76 -2.36 10.08
N LEU A 45 18.96 -2.00 9.60
CA LEU A 45 19.13 -0.86 8.71
C LEU A 45 19.20 -1.33 7.25
N CYS A 46 18.21 -0.92 6.44
CA CYS A 46 18.24 -1.14 5.00
C CYS A 46 18.75 0.11 4.29
N ARG A 47 19.97 0.05 3.73
CA ARG A 47 20.59 1.18 2.98
C ARG A 47 20.37 1.12 1.47
N SER A 48 19.76 0.03 0.98
CA SER A 48 19.60 -0.25 -0.46
C SER A 48 18.27 0.25 -1.03
N VAL A 49 17.46 0.98 -0.27
CA VAL A 49 16.19 1.54 -0.77
C VAL A 49 16.47 2.84 -1.52
N SER A 50 16.29 2.82 -2.84
CA SER A 50 16.45 4.01 -3.70
C SER A 50 15.56 3.93 -4.93
N HIS A 51 15.28 5.09 -5.54
CA HIS A 51 14.60 5.22 -6.82
C HIS A 51 15.12 6.45 -7.58
N SER A 52 14.94 6.50 -8.90
CA SER A 52 15.47 7.54 -9.79
C SER A 52 14.60 8.80 -9.90
N TRP A 53 13.46 8.85 -9.21
CA TRP A 53 12.49 9.95 -9.32
C TRP A 53 12.61 10.93 -8.15
N ASN A 54 12.48 12.23 -8.42
CA ASN A 54 12.57 13.29 -7.41
C ASN A 54 11.21 13.95 -7.10
N GLU A 55 10.12 13.50 -7.73
CA GLU A 55 8.75 13.98 -7.48
C GLU A 55 8.02 13.06 -6.49
N HIS A 56 7.22 13.69 -5.62
CA HIS A 56 6.59 13.04 -4.48
C HIS A 56 5.60 11.92 -4.86
N THR A 57 4.73 12.18 -5.84
CA THR A 57 3.69 11.26 -6.30
C THR A 57 4.29 10.06 -7.02
N GLN A 58 5.31 10.28 -7.83
CA GLN A 58 6.09 9.24 -8.51
C GLN A 58 6.81 8.35 -7.49
N GLY A 59 7.53 8.95 -6.52
CA GLY A 59 8.17 8.21 -5.43
C GLY A 59 7.17 7.38 -4.63
N THR A 60 6.03 7.97 -4.28
CA THR A 60 4.93 7.27 -3.58
C THR A 60 4.44 6.07 -4.38
N CYS A 61 4.20 6.23 -5.68
CA CYS A 61 3.78 5.14 -6.56
C CYS A 61 4.78 3.98 -6.55
N LEU A 62 6.08 4.27 -6.67
CA LEU A 62 7.11 3.23 -6.72
C LEU A 62 7.23 2.49 -5.38
N MET A 63 7.22 3.24 -4.27
CA MET A 63 7.29 2.67 -2.93
C MET A 63 6.09 1.78 -2.61
N LEU A 64 4.88 2.20 -3.00
CA LEU A 64 3.68 1.43 -2.72
C LEU A 64 3.48 0.24 -3.67
N THR A 65 3.99 0.30 -4.90
CA THR A 65 3.87 -0.80 -5.88
C THR A 65 5.06 -1.77 -5.85
N GLY A 66 6.18 -1.37 -5.23
CA GLY A 66 7.43 -2.13 -5.25
C GLY A 66 8.07 -2.21 -6.64
N ARG A 67 7.72 -1.28 -7.55
CA ARG A 67 8.24 -1.24 -8.93
C ARG A 67 9.32 -0.18 -9.08
N SER A 68 10.24 -0.38 -10.02
CA SER A 68 11.25 0.61 -10.39
C SER A 68 10.82 1.52 -11.55
N SER A 69 9.72 1.20 -12.22
CA SER A 69 9.16 1.96 -13.33
C SER A 69 7.74 2.43 -13.03
N LEU A 70 7.41 3.63 -13.51
CA LEU A 70 6.05 4.14 -13.47
C LEU A 70 5.16 3.41 -14.48
N PRO A 71 3.84 3.33 -14.23
CA PRO A 71 2.90 2.84 -15.24
C PRO A 71 2.97 3.72 -16.51
N PRO A 72 2.81 3.16 -17.72
CA PRO A 72 2.89 3.92 -18.97
C PRO A 72 1.93 5.11 -19.05
N SER A 73 0.78 5.01 -18.39
CA SER A 73 -0.26 6.03 -18.34
C SER A 73 -0.24 6.82 -17.03
N PHE A 74 0.93 7.00 -16.41
CA PHE A 74 1.05 7.64 -15.10
C PHE A 74 0.35 9.00 -15.04
N SER A 75 -0.28 9.28 -13.90
CA SER A 75 -0.84 10.57 -13.56
C SER A 75 -0.93 10.71 -12.06
N ASN A 76 -1.19 11.91 -11.54
CA ASN A 76 -1.33 12.11 -10.09
C ASN A 76 -2.61 11.50 -9.49
N SER A 77 -3.46 10.87 -10.30
CA SER A 77 -4.64 10.15 -9.87
C SER A 77 -4.52 8.64 -10.14
N PRO A 78 -5.03 7.78 -9.25
CA PRO A 78 -5.06 6.33 -9.48
C PRO A 78 -5.86 5.97 -10.73
N LYS A 79 -5.37 5.00 -11.49
CA LYS A 79 -6.03 4.46 -12.69
C LYS A 79 -6.16 2.94 -12.61
N PRO A 80 -7.18 2.34 -13.26
CA PRO A 80 -7.28 0.89 -13.41
C PRO A 80 -6.07 0.25 -14.13
N THR A 81 -5.30 1.04 -14.90
CA THR A 81 -4.11 0.58 -15.62
C THR A 81 -2.83 0.60 -14.78
N ASP A 82 -2.88 1.12 -13.55
CA ASP A 82 -1.73 1.19 -12.65
C ASP A 82 -1.33 -0.18 -12.11
N PHE A 83 -0.08 -0.28 -11.66
CA PHE A 83 0.36 -1.45 -10.91
C PHE A 83 -0.37 -1.52 -9.56
N PRO A 84 -0.69 -2.73 -9.07
CA PRO A 84 -1.34 -2.89 -7.78
C PRO A 84 -0.46 -2.43 -6.63
N GLY A 85 -1.06 -1.74 -5.67
CA GLY A 85 -0.43 -1.40 -4.41
C GLY A 85 -0.16 -2.60 -3.51
N ILE A 86 0.82 -2.47 -2.62
CA ILE A 86 1.21 -3.48 -1.64
C ILE A 86 0.03 -3.89 -0.76
N THR A 87 -0.85 -2.96 -0.40
CA THR A 87 -2.04 -3.26 0.41
C THR A 87 -3.05 -4.13 -0.35
N SER A 88 -3.23 -3.89 -1.65
CA SER A 88 -4.09 -4.73 -2.51
C SER A 88 -3.49 -6.11 -2.72
N MET A 89 -2.17 -6.19 -2.93
CA MET A 89 -1.43 -7.45 -3.01
C MET A 89 -1.55 -8.24 -1.71
N ALA A 90 -1.36 -7.59 -0.57
CA ALA A 90 -1.54 -8.21 0.74
C ALA A 90 -2.97 -8.71 0.94
N GLY A 91 -3.99 -7.92 0.59
CA GLY A 91 -5.40 -8.32 0.67
C GLY A 91 -5.77 -9.48 -0.26
N ARG A 92 -5.06 -9.63 -1.39
CA ARG A 92 -5.20 -10.79 -2.28
C ARG A 92 -4.60 -12.07 -1.68
N MET A 93 -3.48 -11.94 -0.96
CA MET A 93 -2.71 -13.05 -0.40
C MET A 93 -3.23 -13.48 0.98
N ALA A 94 -3.74 -12.54 1.77
CA ALA A 94 -4.31 -12.80 3.09
C ALA A 94 -5.83 -12.92 2.97
N PRO A 95 -6.42 -14.09 3.27
CA PRO A 95 -7.88 -14.21 3.30
C PRO A 95 -8.45 -13.33 4.42
N GLY A 96 -9.58 -12.71 4.13
CA GLY A 96 -10.39 -12.05 5.15
C GLY A 96 -10.78 -13.02 6.27
N ARG A 97 -10.89 -12.53 7.50
CA ARG A 97 -11.32 -13.31 8.67
C ARG A 97 -12.60 -12.70 9.24
N ASN A 98 -13.55 -13.53 9.66
CA ASN A 98 -14.80 -13.10 10.30
C ASN A 98 -15.59 -12.05 9.50
N GLY A 99 -15.61 -12.18 8.16
CA GLY A 99 -16.32 -11.24 7.28
C GLY A 99 -15.61 -9.90 7.06
N LEU A 100 -14.39 -9.71 7.59
CA LEU A 100 -13.56 -8.55 7.32
C LEU A 100 -12.64 -8.79 6.11
N PRO A 101 -12.28 -7.74 5.35
CA PRO A 101 -11.36 -7.85 4.23
C PRO A 101 -9.93 -8.17 4.70
N GLY A 102 -9.13 -8.78 3.82
CA GLY A 102 -7.74 -9.16 4.11
C GLY A 102 -6.79 -7.98 4.33
N SER A 103 -7.17 -6.79 3.87
CA SER A 103 -6.40 -5.57 4.06
C SER A 103 -7.27 -4.32 4.13
N ALA A 104 -6.78 -3.30 4.84
CA ALA A 104 -7.44 -2.02 5.01
C ALA A 104 -6.42 -0.87 5.00
N VAL A 105 -6.87 0.32 4.63
CA VAL A 105 -6.08 1.57 4.67
C VAL A 105 -6.74 2.53 5.66
N LEU A 106 -5.91 3.09 6.55
CA LEU A 106 -6.25 4.01 7.62
C LEU A 106 -5.20 5.15 7.66
N PRO A 107 -5.50 6.32 8.23
CA PRO A 107 -6.80 6.73 8.79
C PRO A 107 -7.75 7.37 7.77
N TYR A 108 -7.27 7.68 6.56
CA TYR A 108 -8.09 8.18 5.44
C TYR A 108 -7.47 7.73 4.11
N PRO A 109 -8.26 7.60 3.03
CA PRO A 109 -7.75 7.20 1.73
C PRO A 109 -6.91 8.31 1.10
N ILE A 110 -5.69 7.97 0.69
CA ILE A 110 -4.87 8.82 -0.18
C ILE A 110 -5.11 8.37 -1.63
N LYS A 111 -5.53 9.31 -2.49
CA LYS A 111 -5.84 9.05 -3.89
C LYS A 111 -4.61 9.32 -4.78
N THR A 112 -3.58 8.50 -4.63
CA THR A 112 -2.37 8.52 -5.48
C THR A 112 -2.15 7.14 -6.12
N PRO A 113 -1.50 7.04 -7.29
CA PRO A 113 -1.13 5.75 -7.86
C PRO A 113 -0.39 4.86 -6.85
N GLY A 114 -0.66 3.56 -6.91
CA GLY A 114 -0.10 2.58 -5.97
C GLY A 114 -0.90 2.40 -4.67
N THR A 115 -1.98 3.14 -4.43
CA THR A 115 -2.85 2.90 -3.25
C THR A 115 -4.00 1.92 -3.51
N LEU A 116 -4.29 1.64 -4.79
CA LEU A 116 -5.40 0.79 -5.25
C LEU A 116 -4.92 -0.48 -5.96
N ALA A 117 -5.85 -1.37 -6.29
CA ALA A 117 -5.58 -2.64 -6.95
C ALA A 117 -5.18 -2.50 -8.43
N GLY A 118 -5.49 -1.37 -9.07
CA GLY A 118 -5.13 -1.12 -10.48
C GLY A 118 -5.52 -2.31 -11.37
N ARG A 119 -4.54 -2.87 -12.08
CA ARG A 119 -4.72 -4.01 -13.01
C ARG A 119 -5.32 -5.27 -12.41
N MET A 120 -5.27 -5.45 -11.09
CA MET A 120 -5.93 -6.59 -10.44
C MET A 120 -7.45 -6.44 -10.42
N GLY A 121 -7.95 -5.22 -10.61
CA GLY A 121 -9.37 -4.88 -10.62
C GLY A 121 -9.90 -4.50 -9.24
N PRO A 122 -11.02 -3.76 -9.21
CA PRO A 122 -11.54 -3.13 -7.98
C PRO A 122 -11.96 -4.13 -6.90
N ARG A 123 -12.18 -5.40 -7.25
CA ARG A 123 -12.47 -6.48 -6.28
C ARG A 123 -11.34 -6.70 -5.25
N PHE A 124 -10.13 -6.25 -5.55
CA PHE A 124 -8.98 -6.33 -4.65
C PHE A 124 -8.56 -4.97 -4.10
N ASP A 125 -9.38 -3.93 -4.28
CA ASP A 125 -9.11 -2.66 -3.62
C ASP A 125 -9.17 -2.88 -2.10
N PRO A 126 -8.20 -2.32 -1.34
CA PRO A 126 -8.20 -2.49 0.09
C PRO A 126 -9.37 -1.72 0.69
N TRP A 127 -9.80 -2.14 1.87
CA TRP A 127 -10.91 -1.45 2.52
C TRP A 127 -10.48 -0.08 3.03
N MET A 128 -10.98 0.95 2.37
CA MET A 128 -10.68 2.34 2.70
C MET A 128 -11.52 2.77 3.90
N LEU A 129 -10.88 2.90 5.07
CA LEU A 129 -11.53 3.30 6.30
C LEU A 129 -11.20 4.75 6.62
N LYS A 130 -12.25 5.56 6.75
CA LYS A 130 -12.14 6.93 7.26
C LYS A 130 -12.32 6.90 8.78
N ALA A 131 -11.19 6.75 9.47
CA ALA A 131 -11.12 6.66 10.93
C ALA A 131 -10.67 7.96 11.61
N ALA A 132 -10.35 9.00 10.83
CA ALA A 132 -10.05 10.33 11.33
C ALA A 132 -11.07 11.36 10.83
N SER A 133 -11.18 12.47 11.58
CA SER A 133 -11.93 13.66 11.20
C SER A 133 -11.40 14.25 9.88
N ASP A 134 -12.26 14.92 9.13
CA ASP A 134 -11.84 15.70 7.97
C ASP A 134 -10.95 16.86 8.40
N CYS A 135 -9.63 16.67 8.34
CA CYS A 135 -8.67 17.75 8.46
C CYS A 135 -8.43 18.30 7.04
N LYS A 136 -8.62 19.61 6.88
CA LYS A 136 -8.29 20.32 5.61
C LYS A 136 -6.80 20.20 5.25
N TRP A 137 -5.96 19.81 6.21
CA TRP A 137 -4.52 19.74 6.10
C TRP A 137 -4.04 18.30 6.23
N SER A 138 -2.97 17.96 5.50
CA SER A 138 -2.32 16.63 5.56
C SER A 138 -1.76 16.38 6.98
N GLY A 139 -2.34 15.45 7.72
CA GLY A 139 -1.86 15.08 9.06
C GLY A 139 -2.82 14.16 9.84
N ALA A 140 -2.27 13.41 10.80
CA ALA A 140 -3.07 12.60 11.72
C ALA A 140 -3.69 13.49 12.82
N CYS A 141 -5.02 13.47 12.94
CA CYS A 141 -5.79 14.10 14.05
C CYS A 141 -5.73 13.22 15.31
N PRO A 142 -5.59 13.79 16.52
CA PRO A 142 -6.66 14.65 17.07
C PRO A 142 -6.33 16.14 17.21
N ASN A 143 -5.07 16.54 17.06
CA ASN A 143 -4.63 17.94 17.21
C ASN A 143 -3.94 18.52 15.96
N CYS A 144 -4.03 17.84 14.81
CA CYS A 144 -3.40 18.18 13.52
C CYS A 144 -2.18 19.10 13.72
N TRP A 145 -1.06 18.56 14.26
CA TRP A 145 0.16 19.35 14.45
C TRP A 145 0.57 19.90 13.10
N ASP A 146 0.25 21.17 12.86
CA ASP A 146 0.68 21.85 11.66
C ASP A 146 2.12 22.29 11.87
N HIS A 147 3.04 21.51 11.31
CA HIS A 147 4.45 21.87 11.29
C HIS A 147 4.69 23.25 10.63
N GLN A 148 3.73 23.75 9.85
CA GLN A 148 3.78 25.07 9.21
C GLN A 148 3.15 26.19 10.06
N ARG A 149 2.62 25.89 11.25
CA ARG A 149 2.02 26.84 12.20
C ARG A 149 1.06 27.84 11.54
N ARG A 150 0.26 27.40 10.57
CA ARG A 150 -0.63 28.28 9.82
C ARG A 150 -1.76 28.80 10.73
N PRO A 151 -1.95 30.12 10.87
CA PRO A 151 -2.97 30.68 11.76
C PRO A 151 -4.40 30.40 11.24
N GLY A 152 -5.34 30.08 12.14
CA GLY A 152 -6.77 29.99 11.85
C GLY A 152 -7.41 28.60 11.83
N ALA A 153 -6.67 27.53 12.16
CA ALA A 153 -7.23 26.18 12.20
C ALA A 153 -7.92 25.90 13.56
N ARG A 154 -9.25 26.00 13.62
CA ARG A 154 -10.02 25.40 14.72
C ARG A 154 -10.19 23.91 14.43
N HIS A 155 -9.55 23.07 15.23
CA HIS A 155 -9.65 21.62 15.12
C HIS A 155 -10.93 21.12 15.80
N THR A 156 -11.68 20.27 15.10
CA THR A 156 -12.80 19.53 15.71
C THR A 156 -12.21 18.39 16.54
N GLY A 157 -12.31 18.53 17.86
CA GLY A 157 -11.77 17.57 18.82
C GLY A 157 -12.43 16.19 18.73
N TYR A 158 -11.60 15.18 19.00
CA TYR A 158 -11.90 13.75 19.16
C TYR A 158 -12.56 13.05 17.96
N PRO A 159 -11.79 12.42 17.06
CA PRO A 159 -12.35 11.47 16.12
C PRO A 159 -12.82 10.23 16.91
N VAL A 160 -14.12 10.18 17.22
CA VAL A 160 -14.75 8.89 17.53
C VAL A 160 -14.78 8.13 16.22
N PHE A 161 -13.97 7.09 16.09
CA PHE A 161 -14.09 6.14 14.99
C PHE A 161 -15.56 5.71 14.90
N ARG A 162 -16.25 6.16 13.85
CA ARG A 162 -17.57 5.66 13.51
C ARG A 162 -17.34 4.58 12.48
N ALA A 163 -17.59 3.33 12.88
CA ALA A 163 -17.68 2.25 11.91
C ALA A 163 -18.63 2.70 10.78
N PRO A 164 -18.30 2.45 9.51
CA PRO A 164 -19.21 2.73 8.41
C PRO A 164 -20.58 2.18 8.77
N ASN A 165 -21.63 3.00 8.66
CA ASN A 165 -22.97 2.59 9.07
C ASN A 165 -23.34 1.33 8.28
N LEU A 166 -23.48 0.19 8.98
CA LEU A 166 -23.85 -1.10 8.38
C LEU A 166 -25.37 -1.16 8.12
N SER A 167 -26.09 -0.06 8.35
CA SER A 167 -27.50 0.06 7.97
C SER A 167 -27.64 -0.20 6.48
N LEU A 168 -28.59 -1.06 6.14
CA LEU A 168 -28.98 -1.30 4.76
C LEU A 168 -29.42 0.02 4.14
N ALA A 169 -28.90 0.37 2.97
CA ALA A 169 -29.35 1.55 2.24
C ALA A 169 -30.87 1.48 2.02
N ASP A 170 -31.55 2.62 2.02
CA ASP A 170 -33.01 2.69 1.89
C ASP A 170 -33.50 1.86 0.68
N GLY A 171 -34.44 0.94 0.95
CA GLY A 171 -34.98 0.01 -0.06
C GLY A 171 -34.26 -1.35 -0.20
N LEU A 172 -33.26 -1.65 0.63
CA LEU A 172 -32.65 -2.97 0.75
C LEU A 172 -33.27 -3.76 1.92
N SER A 173 -34.18 -4.70 1.61
CA SER A 173 -34.64 -5.68 2.60
C SER A 173 -33.61 -6.81 2.77
N GLN A 174 -33.61 -7.46 3.93
CA GLN A 174 -32.74 -8.60 4.22
C GLN A 174 -32.84 -9.69 3.14
N GLY A 175 -34.06 -10.09 2.75
CA GLY A 175 -34.26 -11.08 1.69
C GLY A 175 -33.71 -10.65 0.32
N ARG A 176 -33.70 -9.35 0.00
CA ARG A 176 -33.09 -8.85 -1.23
C ARG A 176 -31.57 -8.93 -1.20
N ILE A 177 -30.97 -8.78 -0.01
CA ILE A 177 -29.53 -8.95 0.19
C ILE A 177 -29.15 -10.42 0.09
N ASP A 178 -29.94 -11.31 0.67
CA ASP A 178 -29.68 -12.75 0.63
C ASP A 178 -29.75 -13.27 -0.82
N ASN A 179 -30.74 -12.83 -1.60
CA ASN A 179 -30.82 -13.14 -3.03
C ASN A 179 -29.63 -12.60 -3.82
N ARG A 180 -29.17 -11.38 -3.53
CA ARG A 180 -27.98 -10.80 -4.17
C ARG A 180 -26.70 -11.55 -3.79
N LYS A 181 -26.55 -11.99 -2.54
CA LYS A 181 -25.43 -12.81 -2.08
C LYS A 181 -25.43 -14.18 -2.79
N ALA A 182 -26.59 -14.80 -2.96
CA ALA A 182 -26.72 -16.07 -3.67
C ALA A 182 -26.35 -15.95 -5.16
N LEU A 183 -26.81 -14.87 -5.82
CA LEU A 183 -26.44 -14.57 -7.20
C LEU A 183 -24.95 -14.28 -7.35
N LEU A 184 -24.39 -13.42 -6.49
CA LEU A 184 -22.96 -13.10 -6.47
C LEU A 184 -22.12 -14.37 -6.31
N GLY A 185 -22.46 -15.23 -5.35
CA GLY A 185 -21.76 -16.49 -5.15
C GLY A 185 -21.81 -17.42 -6.37
N THR A 186 -22.89 -17.37 -7.16
CA THR A 186 -22.99 -18.13 -8.42
C THR A 186 -22.06 -17.57 -9.49
N ILE A 187 -22.02 -16.25 -9.67
CA ILE A 187 -21.12 -15.57 -10.61
C ILE A 187 -19.65 -15.78 -10.22
N GLU A 188 -19.30 -15.64 -8.94
CA GLU A 188 -17.92 -15.83 -8.46
C GLU A 188 -17.44 -17.27 -8.62
N ARG A 189 -18.33 -18.27 -8.51
CA ARG A 189 -18.00 -19.66 -8.83
C ARG A 189 -17.71 -19.84 -10.33
N GLN A 190 -18.54 -19.26 -11.19
CA GLN A 190 -18.33 -19.29 -12.63
C GLN A 190 -17.02 -18.59 -13.04
N GLN A 191 -16.73 -17.42 -12.46
CA GLN A 191 -15.50 -16.69 -12.74
C GLN A 191 -14.27 -17.48 -12.30
N ARG A 192 -14.26 -18.07 -11.09
CA ARG A 192 -13.15 -18.93 -10.63
C ARG A 192 -12.96 -20.16 -11.52
N PHE A 193 -14.04 -20.75 -11.98
CA PHE A 193 -13.99 -21.88 -12.92
C PHE A 193 -13.34 -21.46 -14.25
N LEU A 194 -13.73 -20.32 -14.81
CA LEU A 194 -13.16 -19.77 -16.05
C LEU A 194 -11.69 -19.37 -15.88
N ASP A 195 -11.32 -18.72 -14.77
CA ASP A 195 -9.94 -18.36 -14.46
C ASP A 195 -9.06 -19.62 -14.39
N GLY A 196 -9.54 -20.68 -13.73
CA GLY A 196 -8.85 -21.98 -13.69
C GLY A 196 -8.70 -22.61 -15.08
N TYR A 197 -9.76 -22.62 -15.88
CA TYR A 197 -9.77 -23.18 -17.23
C TYR A 197 -8.82 -22.44 -18.19
N ALA A 198 -8.79 -21.10 -18.12
CA ALA A 198 -7.87 -20.28 -18.92
C ALA A 198 -6.40 -20.57 -18.60
N THR A 199 -6.09 -20.82 -17.32
CA THR A 199 -4.74 -21.16 -16.86
C THR A 199 -4.31 -22.54 -17.39
N VAL A 200 -5.17 -23.55 -17.29
CA VAL A 200 -4.92 -24.92 -17.80
C VAL A 200 -4.72 -24.93 -19.32
N ASN A 201 -5.60 -24.28 -20.08
CA ASN A 201 -5.50 -24.21 -21.54
C ASN A 201 -4.31 -23.40 -22.05
N SER A 202 -3.80 -22.45 -21.26
CA SER A 202 -2.56 -21.75 -21.61
C SER A 202 -1.36 -22.70 -21.49
N LEU A 203 -1.31 -23.50 -20.41
CA LEU A 203 -0.24 -24.46 -20.14
C LEU A 203 -0.23 -25.59 -21.19
N ASP A 204 -1.40 -26.09 -21.58
CA ASP A 204 -1.54 -27.11 -22.62
C ASP A 204 -1.13 -26.59 -24.01
N ARG A 205 -1.42 -25.33 -24.34
CA ARG A 205 -0.94 -24.73 -25.60
C ARG A 205 0.58 -24.57 -25.64
N TYR A 206 1.21 -24.14 -24.54
CA TYR A 206 2.67 -24.10 -24.46
C TYR A 206 3.29 -25.49 -24.54
N ARG A 207 2.70 -26.48 -23.86
CA ARG A 207 3.16 -27.87 -23.89
C ARG A 207 3.02 -28.50 -25.27
N THR A 208 1.89 -28.25 -25.95
CA THR A 208 1.63 -28.73 -27.31
C THR A 208 2.54 -28.07 -28.34
N GLY A 209 2.79 -26.76 -28.21
CA GLY A 209 3.75 -26.04 -29.05
C GLY A 209 5.19 -26.52 -28.87
N ALA A 210 5.61 -26.76 -27.62
CA ALA A 210 6.94 -27.30 -27.32
C ALA A 210 7.12 -28.74 -27.84
N LEU A 211 6.10 -29.61 -27.68
CA LEU A 211 6.09 -30.95 -28.26
C LEU A 211 6.13 -30.90 -29.79
N SER A 212 5.32 -30.04 -30.41
CA SER A 212 5.30 -29.87 -31.87
C SER A 212 6.66 -29.44 -32.43
N LEU A 213 7.39 -28.55 -31.75
CA LEU A 213 8.74 -28.13 -32.15
C LEU A 213 9.79 -29.24 -31.99
N LEU A 214 9.64 -30.10 -30.97
CA LEU A 214 10.52 -31.25 -30.76
C LEU A 214 10.24 -32.39 -31.75
N THR A 215 9.01 -32.50 -32.25
CA THR A 215 8.60 -33.54 -33.20
C THR A 215 8.64 -33.10 -34.67
N SER A 216 8.68 -31.79 -34.96
CA SER A 216 8.75 -31.26 -36.34
C SER A 216 10.15 -31.24 -36.94
N GLY A 217 11.16 -31.73 -36.21
CA GLY A 217 12.56 -31.79 -36.63
C GLY A 217 13.02 -33.19 -37.11
N ARG A 218 12.13 -34.01 -37.65
CA ARG A 218 12.46 -35.24 -38.38
C ARG A 218 11.82 -35.25 -39.74
#